data_AF-A0AA39KG76-F1
#
_entry.id   AF-A0AA39KG76-F1
#
_cell.length_a   1.000
_cell.length_b   1.000
_cell.length_c   1.000
_cell.angle_alpha   90.00
_cell.angle_beta   90.00
_cell.angle_gamma   90.00
#
_symmetry.space_group_name_H-M   'P 1'
#
loop_
_entity.id
_entity.type
_entity.pdbx_description
1 polymer ?
#
loop_
_entity_poly.entity_id
_entity_poly.type
_entity_poly.pdbx_seq_one_letter_code
_entity_poly.pdbx_strand_id
1 'polypeptide(L)'
;MLWKTSSKRQIDQLVSRFRDLEARNKVKEARDKVEARERELDEQLRYEVANRFCRGLVEILCNKLDKLSNLLSDLASELHRPALRYAPNAFVLFTYHHHNDNTLPDIFYEFSEHVHQLNVSTLEDITPRARTILTALDTFINGPYGDDIRLLTYLWAVRAGLGNTRSLLAHSVPGFAVASEILHELIPDPEQQALVERILPSLIEEDGVNEHIKYFAY
;
A
#
# COMPACT_ATOMS: atom_id res chain seq x y z
N MET A 1 32.93 23.47 62.16
CA MET A 1 33.25 23.71 60.74
C MET A 1 33.09 22.49 59.82
N LEU A 2 33.04 21.24 60.32
CA LEU A 2 32.98 20.01 59.48
C LEU A 2 31.60 19.69 58.85
N TRP A 3 30.50 20.26 59.35
CA TRP A 3 29.14 19.95 58.86
C TRP A 3 28.78 20.66 57.54
N LYS A 4 29.31 21.87 57.31
CA LYS A 4 29.04 22.64 56.07
C LYS A 4 29.69 22.04 54.83
N THR A 5 30.84 21.38 54.98
CA THR A 5 31.57 20.71 53.89
C THR A 5 30.95 19.37 53.50
N SER A 6 30.40 18.63 54.46
CA SER A 6 29.69 17.36 54.20
C SER A 6 28.40 17.59 53.40
N SER A 7 27.61 18.59 53.79
CA SER A 7 26.34 18.92 53.13
C SER A 7 26.53 19.47 51.71
N LYS A 8 27.57 20.28 51.47
CA LYS A 8 27.92 20.76 50.13
C LYS A 8 28.33 19.62 49.18
N ARG A 9 29.14 18.67 49.65
CA ARG A 9 29.50 17.46 48.87
C ARG A 9 28.29 16.60 48.50
N GLN A 10 27.32 16.47 49.40
CA GLN A 10 26.08 15.73 49.13
C GLN A 10 25.22 16.41 48.07
N ILE A 11 25.13 17.75 48.10
CA ILE A 11 24.42 18.54 47.08
C ILE A 11 25.11 18.43 45.72
N ASP A 12 26.44 18.55 45.66
CA ASP A 12 27.20 18.42 44.41
C ASP A 12 27.04 17.02 43.78
N GLN A 13 27.02 15.96 44.61
CA GLN A 13 26.73 14.60 44.16
C GLN A 13 25.29 14.43 43.64
N LEU A 14 24.31 15.04 44.30
CA LEU A 14 22.91 15.05 43.83
C LEU A 14 22.79 15.78 42.49
N VAL A 15 23.38 16.96 42.35
CA VAL A 15 23.37 17.73 41.10
C VAL A 15 24.03 16.94 39.96
N SER A 16 25.15 16.27 40.22
CA SER A 16 25.79 15.39 39.24
C SER A 16 24.87 14.23 38.81
N ARG A 17 24.23 13.55 39.78
CA ARG A 17 23.29 12.45 39.48
C ARG A 17 22.07 12.92 38.69
N PHE A 18 21.54 14.10 39.00
CA PHE A 18 20.43 14.69 38.23
C PHE A 18 20.84 15.02 36.79
N ARG A 19 22.03 15.59 36.58
CA ARG A 19 22.55 15.85 35.22
C ARG A 19 22.76 14.57 34.43
N ASP A 20 23.30 13.52 35.05
CA ASP A 20 23.49 12.21 34.39
C ASP A 20 22.15 11.55 34.01
N LEU A 21 21.13 11.66 34.87
CA LEU A 21 19.78 11.18 34.57
C LEU A 21 19.13 11.97 33.44
N GLU A 22 19.26 13.30 33.45
CA GLU A 22 18.73 14.17 32.39
C GLU A 22 19.41 13.87 31.04
N ALA A 23 20.73 13.65 31.04
CA ALA A 23 21.48 13.26 29.84
C ALA A 23 21.04 11.89 29.31
N ARG A 24 20.85 10.89 30.19
CA ARG A 24 20.34 9.56 29.81
C ARG A 24 18.93 9.63 29.24
N ASN A 25 18.05 10.44 29.83
CA ASN A 25 16.70 10.65 29.31
C ASN A 25 16.71 11.28 27.92
N LYS A 26 17.54 12.32 27.69
CA LYS A 26 17.69 12.94 26.36
C LYS A 26 18.22 11.96 25.30
N VAL A 27 19.17 11.10 25.66
CA VAL A 27 19.68 10.05 24.75
C VAL A 27 18.60 9.03 24.44
N LYS A 28 17.81 8.62 25.44
CA LYS A 28 16.68 7.71 25.23
C LYS A 28 15.63 8.34 24.30
N GLU A 29 15.22 9.58 24.55
CA GLU A 29 14.28 10.30 23.69
C GLU A 29 14.79 10.46 22.26
N ALA A 30 16.09 10.75 22.08
CA ALA A 30 16.70 10.84 20.75
C ALA A 30 16.70 9.49 20.04
N ARG A 31 17.00 8.41 20.76
CA ARG A 31 16.95 7.04 20.23
C ARG A 31 15.54 6.63 19.82
N ASP A 32 14.56 6.84 20.71
CA ASP A 32 13.15 6.52 20.44
C ASP A 32 12.64 7.29 19.20
N LYS A 33 13.09 8.54 19.01
CA LYS A 33 12.79 9.35 17.82
C LYS A 33 13.42 8.81 16.53
N VAL A 34 14.66 8.32 16.60
CA VAL A 34 15.33 7.71 15.44
C VAL A 34 14.63 6.40 15.07
N GLU A 35 14.36 5.52 16.03
CA GLU A 35 13.66 4.25 15.80
C GLU A 35 12.23 4.46 15.27
N ALA A 36 11.53 5.52 15.69
CA ALA A 36 10.23 5.90 15.13
C ALA A 36 10.35 6.35 13.66
N ARG A 37 11.36 7.16 13.35
CA ARG A 37 11.60 7.65 11.99
C ARG A 37 12.04 6.52 11.04
N GLU A 38 12.85 5.59 11.50
CA GLU A 38 13.25 4.42 10.70
C GLU A 38 12.04 3.56 10.34
N ARG A 39 11.12 3.34 11.28
CA ARG A 39 9.86 2.63 11.02
C ARG A 39 8.97 3.37 10.01
N GLU A 40 8.84 4.69 10.14
CA GLU A 40 8.09 5.52 9.20
C GLU A 40 8.67 5.45 7.77
N LEU A 41 10.00 5.44 7.64
CA LEU A 41 10.69 5.30 6.35
C LEU A 41 10.50 3.90 5.75
N ASP A 42 10.51 2.84 6.58
CA ASP A 42 10.27 1.47 6.14
C ASP A 42 8.82 1.29 5.63
N GLU A 43 7.83 1.75 6.40
CA GLU A 43 6.42 1.71 5.99
C GLU A 43 6.17 2.50 4.69
N GLN A 44 6.79 3.67 4.56
CA GLN A 44 6.70 4.48 3.35
C GLN A 44 7.33 3.77 2.14
N LEU A 45 8.46 3.09 2.33
CA LEU A 45 9.09 2.30 1.28
C LEU A 45 8.20 1.13 0.83
N ARG A 46 7.62 0.38 1.79
CA ARG A 46 6.64 -0.69 1.51
C ARG A 46 5.44 -0.17 0.72
N TYR A 47 4.90 0.98 1.12
CA TYR A 47 3.80 1.63 0.41
C TYR A 47 4.19 1.96 -1.03
N GLU A 48 5.35 2.59 -1.26
CA GLU A 48 5.80 2.97 -2.59
C GLU A 48 6.03 1.78 -3.50
N VAL A 49 6.62 0.70 -2.98
CA VAL A 49 6.79 -0.56 -3.73
C VAL A 49 5.45 -1.14 -4.16
N ALA A 50 4.51 -1.31 -3.23
CA ALA A 50 3.16 -1.81 -3.55
C ALA A 50 2.43 -0.90 -4.54
N ASN A 51 2.51 0.42 -4.35
CA ASN A 51 1.89 1.41 -5.23
C ASN A 51 2.45 1.36 -6.66
N ARG A 52 3.77 1.29 -6.81
CA ARG A 52 4.45 1.20 -8.11
C ARG A 52 4.13 -0.11 -8.81
N PHE A 53 4.17 -1.23 -8.08
CA PHE A 53 3.80 -2.53 -8.63
C PHE A 53 2.36 -2.53 -9.15
N CYS A 54 1.40 -2.05 -8.35
CA CYS A 54 -0.01 -1.95 -8.76
C CYS A 54 -0.17 -1.08 -10.01
N ARG A 55 0.52 0.05 -10.10
CA ARG A 55 0.45 0.93 -11.29
C ARG A 55 0.99 0.24 -12.54
N GLY A 56 2.14 -0.43 -12.43
CA GLY A 56 2.71 -1.20 -13.53
C GLY A 56 1.81 -2.35 -13.98
N LEU A 57 1.22 -3.08 -13.03
CA LEU A 57 0.30 -4.16 -13.33
C LEU A 57 -1.00 -3.66 -14.00
N VAL A 58 -1.51 -2.50 -13.59
CA VAL A 58 -2.65 -1.85 -14.27
C VAL A 58 -2.32 -1.52 -15.73
N GLU A 59 -1.13 -0.99 -16.01
CA GLU A 59 -0.71 -0.72 -17.40
C GLU A 59 -0.66 -2.00 -18.22
N ILE A 60 -0.09 -3.08 -17.68
CA ILE A 60 -0.05 -4.39 -18.35
C ILE A 60 -1.47 -4.87 -18.65
N LEU A 61 -2.35 -4.88 -17.64
CA LEU A 61 -3.73 -5.35 -17.80
C LEU A 61 -4.52 -4.51 -18.81
N CYS A 62 -4.41 -3.18 -18.78
CA CYS A 62 -5.07 -2.31 -19.75
C CYS A 62 -4.57 -2.52 -21.19
N ASN A 63 -3.31 -2.91 -21.37
CA ASN A 63 -2.75 -3.23 -22.69
C ASN A 63 -3.14 -4.64 -23.18
N LYS A 64 -3.39 -5.57 -22.26
CA LYS A 64 -3.67 -6.99 -22.58
C LYS A 64 -5.17 -7.31 -22.68
N LEU A 65 -6.00 -6.61 -21.92
CA LEU A 65 -7.44 -6.82 -21.85
C LEU A 65 -8.17 -5.81 -22.73
N ASP A 66 -8.32 -6.16 -24.00
CA ASP A 66 -9.12 -5.40 -24.95
C ASP A 66 -10.51 -5.13 -24.35
N LYS A 67 -10.97 -3.88 -24.44
CA LYS A 67 -12.24 -3.36 -23.89
C LYS A 67 -12.27 -3.08 -22.39
N LEU A 68 -11.25 -3.43 -21.60
CA LEU A 68 -11.24 -3.12 -20.17
C LEU A 68 -11.45 -1.62 -19.92
N SER A 69 -10.71 -0.76 -20.61
CA SER A 69 -10.84 0.69 -20.45
C SER A 69 -12.26 1.21 -20.75
N ASN A 70 -12.92 0.68 -21.78
CA ASN A 70 -14.29 1.05 -22.13
C ASN A 70 -15.27 0.58 -21.05
N LEU A 71 -15.15 -0.66 -20.58
CA LEU A 71 -16.01 -1.19 -19.50
C LEU A 71 -15.85 -0.40 -18.20
N LEU A 72 -14.63 -0.01 -17.84
CA LEU A 72 -14.37 0.84 -16.68
C LEU A 72 -15.00 2.24 -16.84
N SER A 73 -14.93 2.82 -18.04
CA SER A 73 -15.56 4.10 -18.34
C SER A 73 -17.08 4.02 -18.27
N ASP A 74 -17.67 2.97 -18.84
CA ASP A 74 -19.12 2.73 -18.80
C ASP A 74 -19.58 2.51 -17.36
N LEU A 75 -18.88 1.68 -16.58
CA LEU A 75 -19.21 1.44 -15.17
C LEU A 75 -19.17 2.74 -14.35
N ALA A 76 -18.12 3.55 -14.54
CA ALA A 76 -17.97 4.84 -13.88
C ALA A 76 -19.10 5.81 -14.24
N SER A 77 -19.57 5.78 -15.49
CA SER A 77 -20.70 6.61 -15.94
C SER A 77 -22.02 6.13 -15.35
N GLU A 78 -22.30 4.83 -15.40
CA GLU A 78 -23.55 4.24 -14.90
C GLU A 78 -23.72 4.43 -13.40
N LEU A 79 -22.64 4.35 -12.65
CA LEU A 79 -22.64 4.52 -11.19
C LEU A 79 -22.31 5.95 -10.75
N HIS A 80 -22.12 6.89 -11.69
CA HIS A 80 -21.72 8.27 -11.40
C HIS A 80 -20.48 8.38 -10.48
N ARG A 81 -19.54 7.44 -10.62
CA ARG A 81 -18.29 7.35 -9.82
C ARG A 81 -17.08 7.38 -10.74
N PRO A 82 -16.53 8.58 -11.05
CA PRO A 82 -15.38 8.72 -11.95
C PRO A 82 -14.14 7.92 -11.53
N ALA A 83 -13.97 7.67 -10.23
CA ALA A 83 -12.88 6.87 -9.68
C ALA A 83 -12.86 5.41 -10.20
N LEU A 84 -13.99 4.88 -10.66
CA LEU A 84 -14.09 3.52 -11.23
C LEU A 84 -13.47 3.40 -12.63
N ARG A 85 -13.07 4.52 -13.25
CA ARG A 85 -12.23 4.48 -14.47
C ARG A 85 -10.86 3.87 -14.20
N TYR A 86 -10.43 3.86 -12.95
CA TYR A 86 -9.19 3.24 -12.52
C TYR A 86 -9.44 1.79 -12.10
N ALA A 87 -8.81 0.85 -12.81
CA ALA A 87 -9.12 -0.58 -12.72
C ALA A 87 -9.13 -1.15 -11.29
N PRO A 88 -8.16 -0.84 -10.40
CA PRO A 88 -8.18 -1.33 -9.02
C PRO A 88 -9.46 -0.96 -8.27
N ASN A 89 -9.98 0.26 -8.46
CA ASN A 89 -11.19 0.69 -7.76
C ASN A 89 -12.43 -0.08 -8.26
N ALA A 90 -12.49 -0.40 -9.55
CA ALA A 90 -13.56 -1.20 -10.11
C ALA A 90 -13.49 -2.67 -9.67
N PHE A 91 -12.29 -3.26 -9.63
CA PHE A 91 -12.11 -4.62 -9.13
C PHE A 91 -12.38 -4.75 -7.63
N VAL A 92 -12.01 -3.75 -6.82
CA VAL A 92 -12.43 -3.67 -5.42
C VAL A 92 -13.95 -3.63 -5.32
N LEU A 93 -14.62 -2.71 -6.04
CA LEU A 93 -16.09 -2.64 -6.02
C LEU A 93 -16.73 -3.97 -6.46
N PHE A 94 -16.15 -4.63 -7.47
CA PHE A 94 -16.58 -5.96 -7.90
C PHE A 94 -16.45 -6.99 -6.78
N THR A 95 -15.36 -7.00 -6.01
CA THR A 95 -15.22 -7.90 -4.86
C THR A 95 -16.33 -7.67 -3.84
N TYR A 96 -16.67 -6.42 -3.52
CA TYR A 96 -17.83 -6.13 -2.64
C TYR A 96 -19.13 -6.66 -3.25
N HIS A 97 -19.33 -6.50 -4.56
CA HIS A 97 -20.52 -6.99 -5.25
C HIS A 97 -20.63 -8.51 -5.22
N HIS A 98 -19.50 -9.23 -5.30
CA HIS A 98 -19.48 -10.69 -5.27
C HIS A 98 -19.74 -11.26 -3.87
N HIS A 99 -19.25 -10.58 -2.83
CA HIS A 99 -19.35 -11.01 -1.44
C HIS A 99 -20.57 -10.42 -0.70
N ASN A 100 -21.62 -10.00 -1.41
CA ASN A 100 -22.76 -9.19 -0.96
C ASN A 100 -23.73 -9.85 0.07
N ASP A 101 -23.19 -10.62 1.03
CA ASP A 101 -23.79 -11.27 2.22
C ASP A 101 -22.75 -12.11 3.01
N ASN A 102 -21.54 -12.31 2.47
CA ASN A 102 -20.44 -13.05 3.09
C ASN A 102 -19.40 -12.09 3.68
N THR A 103 -18.64 -12.57 4.67
CA THR A 103 -17.46 -11.84 5.17
C THR A 103 -16.50 -11.55 4.02
N LEU A 104 -16.14 -10.27 3.83
CA LEU A 104 -15.10 -9.87 2.87
C LEU A 104 -13.77 -10.58 3.23
N PRO A 105 -12.87 -10.81 2.25
CA PRO A 105 -11.52 -11.26 2.55
C PRO A 105 -10.83 -10.34 3.56
N ASP A 106 -10.10 -10.91 4.52
CA ASP A 106 -9.56 -10.14 5.66
C ASP A 106 -8.73 -8.92 5.25
N ILE A 107 -8.00 -8.99 4.14
CA ILE A 107 -7.18 -7.88 3.65
C ILE A 107 -8.00 -6.62 3.32
N PHE A 108 -9.30 -6.76 3.07
CA PHE A 108 -10.16 -5.61 2.79
C PHE A 108 -10.42 -4.77 4.05
N TYR A 109 -10.21 -5.31 5.26
CA TYR A 109 -10.31 -4.52 6.49
C TYR A 109 -9.15 -3.52 6.68
N GLU A 110 -8.14 -3.56 5.79
CA GLU A 110 -7.12 -2.51 5.70
C GLU A 110 -7.67 -1.20 5.10
N PHE A 111 -8.83 -1.24 4.44
CA PHE A 111 -9.49 -0.03 3.95
C PHE A 111 -10.10 0.76 5.11
N SER A 112 -10.04 2.09 5.03
CA SER A 112 -10.74 2.95 5.98
C SER A 112 -12.26 2.72 5.95
N GLU A 113 -12.94 2.96 7.08
CA GLU A 113 -14.42 2.87 7.17
C GLU A 113 -15.12 3.66 6.05
N HIS A 114 -14.61 4.85 5.71
CA HIS A 114 -15.14 5.66 4.63
C HIS A 114 -15.14 4.94 3.27
N VAL A 115 -14.08 4.19 2.96
CA VAL A 115 -13.98 3.41 1.70
C VAL A 115 -14.97 2.25 1.71
N HIS A 116 -15.15 1.57 2.84
CA HIS A 116 -16.16 0.53 3.00
C HIS A 116 -17.57 1.08 2.75
N GLN A 117 -17.95 2.14 3.45
CA GLN A 117 -19.26 2.81 3.31
C GLN A 117 -19.51 3.27 1.87
N LEU A 118 -18.48 3.81 1.21
CA LEU A 118 -18.58 4.27 -0.16
C LEU A 118 -18.85 3.11 -1.13
N ASN A 119 -18.21 1.95 -0.95
CA ASN A 119 -18.45 0.78 -1.80
C ASN A 119 -19.81 0.14 -1.53
N VAL A 120 -20.21 0.00 -0.25
CA VAL A 120 -21.53 -0.53 0.11
C VAL A 120 -22.65 0.33 -0.46
N SER A 121 -22.62 1.65 -0.23
CA SER A 121 -23.64 2.57 -0.76
C SER A 121 -23.72 2.57 -2.29
N THR A 122 -22.58 2.40 -2.97
CA THR A 122 -22.58 2.27 -4.44
C THR A 122 -23.33 1.03 -4.93
N LEU A 123 -23.33 -0.04 -4.15
CA LEU A 123 -23.99 -1.30 -4.52
C LEU A 123 -25.48 -1.32 -4.16
N GLU A 124 -25.91 -0.53 -3.18
CA GLU A 124 -27.32 -0.37 -2.83
C GLU A 124 -28.14 0.20 -4.01
N ASP A 125 -27.56 1.15 -4.75
CA ASP A 125 -28.19 1.84 -5.89
C ASP A 125 -27.71 1.31 -7.26
N ILE A 126 -27.30 0.04 -7.33
CA ILE A 126 -26.75 -0.54 -8.55
C ILE A 126 -27.77 -0.60 -9.70
N THR A 127 -27.49 0.06 -10.81
CA THR A 127 -28.37 0.04 -11.99
C THR A 127 -28.34 -1.34 -12.68
N PRO A 128 -29.40 -1.74 -13.41
CA PRO A 128 -29.38 -2.97 -14.19
C PRO A 128 -28.24 -3.03 -15.20
N ARG A 129 -27.90 -1.89 -15.81
CA ARG A 129 -26.80 -1.79 -16.77
C ARG A 129 -25.43 -1.91 -16.09
N ALA A 130 -25.23 -1.28 -14.93
CA ALA A 130 -24.02 -1.47 -14.12
C ALA A 130 -23.83 -2.94 -13.73
N ARG A 131 -24.91 -3.65 -13.39
CA ARG A 131 -24.86 -5.09 -13.11
C ARG A 131 -24.37 -5.89 -14.32
N THR A 132 -24.87 -5.60 -15.53
CA THR A 132 -24.39 -6.24 -16.76
C THR A 132 -22.89 -5.96 -17.00
N ILE A 133 -22.42 -4.74 -16.72
CA ILE A 133 -21.01 -4.39 -16.85
C ILE A 133 -20.16 -5.16 -15.82
N LEU A 134 -20.62 -5.29 -14.57
CA LEU A 134 -19.93 -6.10 -13.56
C LEU A 134 -19.89 -7.57 -13.94
N THR A 135 -20.95 -8.13 -14.53
CA THR A 135 -20.93 -9.49 -15.11
C THR A 135 -19.91 -9.59 -16.25
N ALA A 136 -19.74 -8.55 -17.07
CA ALA A 136 -18.68 -8.55 -18.08
C ALA A 136 -17.28 -8.53 -17.45
N LEU A 137 -17.07 -7.77 -16.36
CA LEU A 137 -15.81 -7.76 -15.62
C LEU A 137 -15.50 -9.11 -14.95
N ASP A 138 -16.52 -9.84 -14.52
CA ASP A 138 -16.37 -11.21 -13.99
C ASP A 138 -15.68 -12.15 -14.99
N THR A 139 -15.90 -11.95 -16.29
CA THR A 139 -15.23 -12.76 -17.33
C THR A 139 -13.72 -12.54 -17.38
N PHE A 140 -13.23 -11.38 -16.97
CA PHE A 140 -11.78 -11.14 -16.86
C PHE A 140 -11.20 -11.80 -15.60
N ILE A 141 -11.93 -11.71 -14.49
CA ILE A 141 -11.51 -12.28 -13.20
C ILE A 141 -11.48 -13.81 -13.24
N ASN A 142 -12.38 -14.43 -14.00
CA ASN A 142 -12.41 -15.87 -14.23
C ASN A 142 -11.65 -16.29 -15.51
N GLY A 143 -10.97 -15.34 -16.16
CA GLY A 143 -10.24 -15.54 -17.40
C GLY A 143 -8.74 -15.75 -17.21
N PRO A 144 -7.96 -15.73 -18.30
CA PRO A 144 -6.50 -15.98 -18.28
C PRO A 144 -5.68 -14.99 -17.45
N TYR A 145 -6.23 -13.82 -17.14
CA TYR A 145 -5.59 -12.78 -16.33
C TYR A 145 -6.21 -12.70 -14.92
N GLY A 146 -7.00 -13.69 -14.52
CA GLY A 146 -7.70 -13.71 -13.24
C GLY A 146 -6.75 -13.59 -12.04
N ASP A 147 -5.65 -14.33 -12.06
CA ASP A 147 -4.65 -14.30 -10.99
C ASP A 147 -3.96 -12.93 -10.88
N ASP A 148 -3.65 -12.31 -12.03
CA ASP A 148 -3.09 -10.95 -12.08
C ASP A 148 -4.05 -9.92 -11.47
N ILE A 149 -5.36 -10.04 -11.76
CA ILE A 149 -6.40 -9.14 -11.22
C ILE A 149 -6.59 -9.36 -9.71
N ARG A 150 -6.53 -10.61 -9.24
CA ARG A 150 -6.61 -10.95 -7.82
C ARG A 150 -5.39 -10.40 -7.06
N LEU A 151 -4.19 -10.59 -7.60
CA LEU A 151 -2.96 -10.01 -7.06
C LEU A 151 -3.02 -8.49 -7.01
N LEU A 152 -3.47 -7.85 -8.09
CA LEU A 152 -3.68 -6.39 -8.12
C LEU A 152 -4.63 -5.94 -7.02
N THR A 153 -5.75 -6.63 -6.84
CA THR A 153 -6.77 -6.28 -5.85
C THR A 153 -6.22 -6.46 -4.43
N TYR A 154 -5.50 -7.56 -4.17
CA TYR A 154 -4.84 -7.84 -2.90
C TYR A 154 -3.83 -6.75 -2.54
N LEU A 155 -2.86 -6.48 -3.42
CA LEU A 155 -1.83 -5.47 -3.18
C LEU A 155 -2.41 -4.06 -3.11
N TRP A 156 -3.53 -3.78 -3.79
CA TRP A 156 -4.22 -2.50 -3.65
C TRP A 156 -4.80 -2.29 -2.25
N ALA A 157 -5.30 -3.34 -1.62
CA ALA A 157 -5.78 -3.33 -0.24
C ALA A 157 -4.61 -3.21 0.76
N VAL A 158 -3.54 -4.00 0.60
CA VAL A 158 -2.29 -3.86 1.37
C VAL A 158 -1.78 -2.42 1.32
N ARG A 159 -1.70 -1.86 0.11
CA ARG A 159 -1.27 -0.47 -0.14
C ARG A 159 -2.17 0.55 0.58
N ALA A 160 -3.46 0.28 0.73
CA ALA A 160 -4.37 1.16 1.44
C ALA A 160 -4.10 1.17 2.95
N GLY A 161 -3.84 0.00 3.55
CA GLY A 161 -3.46 -0.14 4.97
C GLY A 161 -2.18 0.64 5.29
N LEU A 162 -1.15 0.46 4.46
CA LEU A 162 0.12 1.20 4.56
C LEU A 162 -0.05 2.71 4.32
N GLY A 163 -1.09 3.11 3.59
CA GLY A 163 -1.36 4.50 3.25
C GLY A 163 -1.88 5.35 4.42
N ASN A 164 -2.36 4.73 5.49
CA ASN A 164 -2.92 5.42 6.65
C ASN A 164 -1.83 6.06 7.54
N THR A 165 -0.57 5.66 7.38
CA THR A 165 0.57 6.11 8.21
C THR A 165 1.54 7.05 7.49
N ARG A 166 1.16 7.62 6.33
CA ARG A 166 2.10 8.36 5.47
C ARG A 166 2.68 9.63 6.07
N SER A 167 3.98 9.77 5.85
CA SER A 167 4.67 11.05 5.74
C SER A 167 4.72 11.49 4.27
N LEU A 168 4.69 12.80 3.97
CA LEU A 168 4.79 13.33 2.60
C LEU A 168 6.22 13.24 2.00
N LEU A 169 7.08 12.40 2.56
CA LEU A 169 8.47 12.29 2.12
C LEU A 169 8.54 11.53 0.79
N ALA A 170 9.08 12.20 -0.23
CA ALA A 170 9.39 11.56 -1.50
C ALA A 170 10.54 10.55 -1.30
N HIS A 171 10.28 9.27 -1.53
CA HIS A 171 11.32 8.24 -1.59
C HIS A 171 11.87 8.09 -3.00
N SER A 172 13.17 7.77 -3.10
CA SER A 172 13.80 7.36 -4.35
C SER A 172 13.12 6.13 -4.93
N VAL A 173 13.24 5.94 -6.24
CA VAL A 173 12.78 4.72 -6.92
C VAL A 173 13.50 3.50 -6.30
N PRO A 174 12.79 2.50 -5.78
CA PRO A 174 13.41 1.31 -5.21
C PRO A 174 14.14 0.49 -6.28
N GLY A 175 15.29 -0.08 -5.92
CA GLY A 175 15.98 -1.07 -6.75
C GLY A 175 15.21 -2.39 -6.81
N PHE A 176 15.42 -3.16 -7.88
CA PHE A 176 14.67 -4.38 -8.17
C PHE A 176 14.74 -5.41 -7.04
N ALA A 177 15.96 -5.69 -6.54
CA ALA A 177 16.15 -6.65 -5.45
C ALA A 177 15.36 -6.25 -4.18
N VAL A 178 15.44 -4.97 -3.81
CA VAL A 178 14.72 -4.42 -2.66
C VAL A 178 13.20 -4.50 -2.87
N ALA A 179 12.72 -4.17 -4.07
CA ALA A 179 11.30 -4.28 -4.40
C ALA A 179 10.81 -5.73 -4.32
N SER A 180 11.60 -6.69 -4.82
CA SER A 180 11.27 -8.11 -4.77
C SER A 180 11.17 -8.62 -3.33
N GLU A 181 12.14 -8.29 -2.48
CA GLU A 181 12.13 -8.66 -1.06
C GLU A 181 10.89 -8.12 -0.35
N ILE A 182 10.61 -6.83 -0.54
CA ILE A 182 9.44 -6.19 0.05
C ILE A 182 8.13 -6.80 -0.45
N LEU A 183 8.00 -7.09 -1.74
CA LEU A 183 6.78 -7.71 -2.28
C LEU A 183 6.58 -9.12 -1.71
N HIS A 184 7.65 -9.89 -1.49
CA HIS A 184 7.54 -11.20 -0.84
C HIS A 184 7.12 -11.09 0.62
N GLU A 185 7.59 -10.08 1.35
CA GLU A 185 7.12 -9.82 2.72
C GLU A 185 5.64 -9.42 2.78
N LEU A 186 5.18 -8.65 1.78
CA LEU A 186 3.80 -8.18 1.72
C LEU A 186 2.79 -9.24 1.25
N ILE A 187 3.25 -10.32 0.62
CA ILE A 187 2.40 -11.35 0.02
C ILE A 187 2.67 -12.68 0.74
N PRO A 188 1.73 -13.17 1.57
CA PRO A 188 1.94 -14.40 2.33
C PRO A 188 1.77 -15.68 1.50
N ASP A 189 1.09 -15.59 0.36
CA ASP A 189 0.77 -16.74 -0.50
C ASP A 189 1.93 -17.05 -1.48
N PRO A 190 2.57 -18.23 -1.40
CA PRO A 190 3.67 -18.60 -2.29
C PRO A 190 3.33 -18.59 -3.78
N GLU A 191 2.08 -18.91 -4.15
CA GLU A 191 1.66 -18.89 -5.56
C GLU A 191 1.61 -17.45 -6.10
N GLN A 192 1.15 -16.51 -5.27
CA GLN A 192 1.18 -15.08 -5.59
C GLN A 192 2.60 -14.50 -5.57
N GLN A 193 3.49 -15.00 -4.71
CA GLN A 193 4.92 -14.62 -4.75
C GLN A 193 5.55 -15.05 -6.09
N ALA A 194 5.34 -16.30 -6.53
CA ALA A 194 5.81 -16.77 -7.83
C ALA A 194 5.23 -15.95 -8.99
N LEU A 195 3.97 -15.50 -8.86
CA LEU A 195 3.35 -14.60 -9.82
C LEU A 195 4.04 -13.23 -9.87
N VAL A 196 4.41 -12.66 -8.72
CA VAL A 196 5.20 -11.43 -8.65
C VAL A 196 6.54 -11.61 -9.33
N GLU A 197 7.27 -12.70 -9.07
CA GLU A 197 8.57 -12.96 -9.71
C GLU A 197 8.46 -13.00 -11.24
N ARG A 198 7.32 -13.46 -11.78
CA ARG A 198 7.04 -13.46 -13.21
C ARG A 198 6.75 -12.07 -13.78
N ILE A 199 6.05 -11.23 -13.02
CA ILE A 199 5.60 -9.90 -13.47
C ILE A 199 6.69 -8.84 -13.28
N LEU A 200 7.37 -8.85 -12.13
CA LEU A 200 8.29 -7.80 -11.70
C LEU A 200 9.38 -7.44 -12.73
N PRO A 201 10.00 -8.39 -13.45
CA PRO A 201 10.98 -8.06 -14.49
C PRO A 201 10.44 -7.16 -15.60
N SER A 202 9.15 -7.29 -15.94
CA SER A 202 8.51 -6.45 -16.97
C SER A 202 8.23 -5.01 -16.50
N LEU A 203 8.49 -4.72 -15.22
CA LEU A 203 8.30 -3.41 -14.59
C LEU A 203 9.63 -2.66 -14.37
N ILE A 204 10.76 -3.27 -14.74
CA ILE A 204 12.09 -2.66 -14.72
C ILE A 204 12.34 -1.94 -16.06
N GLU A 205 13.19 -0.92 -16.02
CA GLU A 205 13.79 -0.34 -17.22
C GLU A 205 14.76 -1.35 -17.89
N GLU A 206 14.63 -1.52 -19.21
CA GLU A 206 15.74 -2.00 -20.05
C GLU A 206 16.35 -0.78 -20.72
N ASP A 207 17.67 -0.59 -20.62
CA ASP A 207 18.43 0.51 -21.24
C ASP A 207 17.99 0.73 -22.71
N GLY A 208 17.15 1.73 -22.95
CA GLY A 208 16.47 1.88 -24.24
C GLY A 208 15.77 3.22 -24.44
N VAL A 209 16.52 4.22 -24.93
CA VAL A 209 16.18 5.44 -25.70
C VAL A 209 15.10 6.40 -25.16
N ASN A 210 14.19 5.98 -24.28
CA ASN A 210 13.15 6.83 -23.71
C ASN A 210 13.34 6.88 -22.19
N GLU A 211 14.07 7.91 -21.73
CA GLU A 211 14.51 8.24 -20.35
C GLU A 211 13.38 8.39 -19.30
N HIS A 212 12.47 7.43 -19.22
CA HIS A 212 11.37 7.42 -18.28
C HIS A 212 11.42 6.13 -17.48
N ILE A 213 12.00 6.23 -16.27
CA ILE A 213 11.85 5.23 -15.23
C ILE A 213 10.36 4.85 -15.16
N LYS A 214 9.99 3.60 -15.48
CA LYS A 214 8.59 3.20 -15.38
C LYS A 214 8.19 3.02 -13.92
N TYR A 215 8.80 2.06 -13.20
CA TYR A 215 8.39 1.75 -11.83
C TYR A 215 9.54 1.39 -10.87
N PHE A 216 10.55 0.61 -11.30
CA PHE A 216 11.68 0.17 -10.48
C PHE A 216 13.03 0.35 -11.19
N ALA A 217 14.12 0.50 -10.41
CA ALA A 217 15.48 0.61 -10.93
C ALA A 217 16.20 -0.74 -10.90
N TYR A 218 17.21 -0.93 -11.77
CA TYR A 218 18.07 -2.12 -11.76
C TYR A 218 18.98 -2.15 -10.52
#